data_AF-A0A8X6Q148-F1
#
_entry.id   AF-A0A8X6Q148-F1
#
_cell.length_a   1.000
_cell.length_b   1.000
_cell.length_c   1.000
_cell.angle_alpha   90.00
_cell.angle_beta   90.00
_cell.angle_gamma   90.00
#
_symmetry.space_group_name_H-M   'P 1'
#
loop_
_entity.id
_entity.type
_entity.pdbx_description
1 polymer ?
#
loop_
_entity_poly.entity_id
_entity_poly.type
_entity_poly.pdbx_seq_one_letter_code
_entity_poly.pdbx_strand_id
1 'polypeptide(L)'
;MHEEYKTITLQWIPFHCSIPGNEKANGMAKKCCFVYQAPYNLSMYESASTMINQMLKITHMSSLKERTKEKPQRSGILKFQDLTNGRDCLFAHFCRFRTVDSLA
;
A
#
# COMPACT_ATOMS: atom_id res chain seq x y z
N MET A 1 -5.61 25.84 24.91
CA MET A 1 -4.81 25.94 23.68
C MET A 1 -5.38 27.12 22.92
N HIS A 2 -4.65 28.24 22.82
CA HIS A 2 -5.10 29.39 22.03
C HIS A 2 -4.76 29.12 20.57
N GLU A 3 -5.79 28.99 19.74
CA GLU A 3 -5.63 28.86 18.30
C GLU A 3 -5.60 30.28 17.71
N GLU A 4 -4.42 30.75 17.31
CA GLU A 4 -4.26 32.03 16.63
C GLU A 4 -4.43 31.83 15.13
N TYR A 5 -5.53 32.33 14.58
CA TYR A 5 -5.75 32.33 13.14
C TYR A 5 -4.97 33.48 12.50
N LYS A 6 -4.11 33.15 11.52
CA LYS A 6 -3.44 34.15 10.69
C LYS A 6 -4.31 34.47 9.49
N THR A 7 -4.59 35.76 9.30
CA THR A 7 -5.24 36.24 8.08
C THR A 7 -4.19 36.33 6.98
N ILE A 8 -4.47 35.70 5.83
CA ILE A 8 -3.58 35.70 4.67
C ILE A 8 -4.32 36.37 3.51
N THR A 9 -3.64 37.30 2.84
CA THR A 9 -4.12 37.93 1.61
C THR A 9 -3.29 37.43 0.43
N LEU A 10 -3.97 37.01 -0.64
CA LEU A 10 -3.33 36.62 -1.88
C LEU A 10 -3.34 37.80 -2.85
N GLN A 11 -2.20 38.06 -3.49
CA GLN A 11 -2.06 39.08 -4.53
C GLN A 11 -1.41 38.47 -5.75
N TRP A 12 -1.99 38.72 -6.92
CA TRP A 12 -1.37 38.36 -8.19
C TRP A 12 -0.41 39.47 -8.63
N ILE A 13 0.80 39.09 -9.01
CA ILE A 13 1.84 40.00 -9.47
C ILE A 13 2.27 39.55 -10.87
N PRO A 14 2.23 40.44 -11.89
CA PRO A 14 2.75 40.12 -13.21
C PRO A 14 4.27 39.90 -13.17
N PHE A 15 4.78 39.17 -14.15
CA PHE A 15 6.21 38.87 -14.24
C PHE A 15 7.05 40.13 -14.48
N HIS A 16 8.19 40.24 -13.81
CA HIS A 16 9.19 41.30 -13.99
C HIS A 16 8.70 42.74 -13.75
N CYS A 17 7.89 42.95 -12.73
CA CYS A 17 7.49 44.29 -12.28
C CYS A 17 8.51 44.97 -11.33
N SER A 18 9.73 44.43 -11.21
CA SER A 18 10.79 44.97 -10.34
C SER A 18 10.43 45.04 -8.85
N ILE A 19 9.46 44.25 -8.40
CA ILE A 19 9.12 44.14 -6.98
C ILE A 19 10.19 43.28 -6.29
N PRO A 20 10.99 43.83 -5.35
CA PRO A 20 12.19 43.15 -4.86
C PRO A 20 11.93 41.75 -4.30
N GLY A 21 10.84 41.57 -3.53
CA GLY A 21 10.46 40.26 -2.97
C GLY A 21 10.08 39.23 -4.05
N ASN A 22 9.34 39.67 -5.07
CA ASN A 22 8.94 38.81 -6.20
C ASN A 22 10.15 38.41 -7.05
N GLU A 23 11.02 39.36 -7.39
CA GLU A 23 12.23 39.07 -8.18
C GLU A 23 13.19 38.14 -7.43
N LYS A 24 13.32 38.31 -6.10
CA LYS A 24 14.10 37.40 -5.26
C LYS A 24 13.49 35.99 -5.27
N ALA A 25 12.18 35.86 -5.10
CA ALA A 25 11.49 34.57 -5.15
C ALA A 25 11.67 33.88 -6.51
N ASN A 26 11.49 34.60 -7.61
CA ASN A 26 11.73 34.14 -8.98
C ASN A 26 13.19 33.69 -9.18
N GLY A 27 14.17 34.46 -8.70
CA GLY A 27 15.58 34.10 -8.77
C GLY A 27 15.92 32.83 -8.00
N MET A 28 15.31 32.61 -6.82
CA MET A 28 15.47 31.37 -6.06
C MET A 28 14.84 30.18 -6.78
N ALA A 29 13.62 30.33 -7.29
CA ALA A 29 12.95 29.27 -8.05
C ALA A 29 13.77 28.84 -9.27
N LYS A 30 14.32 29.80 -10.03
CA LYS A 30 15.22 29.53 -11.16
C LYS A 30 16.46 28.76 -10.72
N LYS A 31 17.12 29.17 -9.63
CA LYS A 31 18.30 28.45 -9.09
C LYS A 31 17.96 27.01 -8.72
N CYS A 32 16.83 26.78 -8.06
CA CYS A 32 16.37 25.44 -7.68
C CYS A 32 15.99 24.57 -8.88
N CYS A 33 15.59 25.15 -10.01
CA CYS A 33 15.30 24.38 -11.23
C CYS A 33 16.54 23.68 -11.80
N PHE A 34 17.74 24.24 -11.57
CA PHE A 34 19.01 23.67 -12.04
C PHE A 34 19.71 22.80 -10.99
N VAL A 35 19.23 22.82 -9.74
CA VAL A 35 19.64 21.82 -8.76
C VAL A 35 19.02 20.52 -9.21
N TYR A 36 19.86 19.57 -9.63
CA TYR A 36 19.46 18.20 -9.92
C TYR A 36 18.50 17.75 -8.83
N GLN A 37 17.21 17.65 -9.16
CA GLN A 37 16.28 16.89 -8.33
C GLN A 37 16.94 15.52 -8.22
N ALA A 38 17.16 15.06 -6.99
CA ALA A 38 17.73 13.74 -6.75
C ALA A 38 17.01 12.78 -7.69
N PRO A 39 17.74 11.98 -8.51
CA PRO A 39 17.09 11.15 -9.49
C PRO A 39 16.02 10.36 -8.76
N TYR A 40 14.77 10.55 -9.17
CA TYR A 40 13.64 9.78 -8.70
C TYR A 40 13.88 8.37 -9.23
N ASN A 41 14.79 7.65 -8.58
CA ASN A 41 15.14 6.28 -8.87
C ASN A 41 13.97 5.44 -8.37
N LEU A 42 12.86 5.47 -9.12
CA LEU A 42 11.77 4.49 -9.06
C LEU A 42 12.33 3.07 -8.92
N SER A 43 13.45 2.81 -9.62
CA SER A 43 14.19 1.55 -9.56
C SER A 43 14.59 1.13 -8.15
N MET A 44 14.92 2.06 -7.24
CA MET A 44 15.28 1.75 -5.86
C MET A 44 14.04 1.37 -5.03
N TYR A 45 12.91 2.05 -5.24
CA TYR A 45 11.66 1.76 -4.55
C TYR A 45 11.07 0.42 -5.00
N GLU A 46 11.00 0.18 -6.31
CA GLU A 46 10.49 -1.09 -6.87
C GLU A 46 11.35 -2.28 -6.43
N SER A 47 12.67 -2.11 -6.42
CA SER A 47 13.60 -3.13 -5.93
C SER A 47 13.42 -3.40 -4.43
N ALA A 48 13.32 -2.36 -3.62
CA ALA A 48 13.10 -2.50 -2.17
C ALA A 48 11.74 -3.15 -1.86
N SER A 49 10.68 -2.74 -2.55
CA SER A 49 9.34 -3.35 -2.43
C SER A 49 9.36 -4.82 -2.82
N THR A 50 10.06 -5.17 -3.90
CA THR A 50 10.21 -6.57 -4.33
C THR A 50 10.93 -7.41 -3.28
N MET A 51 12.02 -6.89 -2.70
CA MET A 51 12.75 -7.59 -1.63
C MET A 51 11.89 -7.82 -0.39
N ILE A 52 11.13 -6.79 0.04
CA ILE A 52 10.22 -6.91 1.20
C ILE A 52 9.15 -7.98 0.94
N ASN A 53 8.52 -7.95 -0.24
CA ASN A 53 7.49 -8.93 -0.61
C ASN A 53 8.02 -10.36 -0.70
N GLN A 54 9.25 -10.54 -1.20
CA GLN A 54 9.91 -11.84 -1.23
C GLN A 54 10.16 -12.38 0.18
N MET A 55 10.70 -11.56 1.08
CA MET A 55 10.93 -11.96 2.47
C MET A 55 9.63 -12.35 3.17
N LEU A 56 8.56 -11.55 3.02
CA LEU A 56 7.25 -11.87 3.59
C LEU A 56 6.72 -13.23 3.09
N LYS A 57 6.85 -13.52 1.79
CA LYS A 57 6.46 -14.81 1.22
C LYS A 57 7.27 -15.97 1.80
N ILE A 58 8.59 -15.81 1.89
CA ILE A 58 9.49 -16.84 2.45
C ILE A 58 9.12 -17.12 3.91
N THR A 59 9.00 -16.10 4.74
CA THR A 59 8.63 -16.23 6.15
C THR A 59 7.27 -16.90 6.32
N HIS A 60 6.28 -16.48 5.53
CA HIS A 60 4.95 -17.09 5.56
C HIS A 60 5.00 -18.58 5.18
N MET A 61 5.68 -18.94 4.09
CA MET A 61 5.82 -20.33 3.66
C MET A 61 6.55 -21.19 4.70
N SER A 62 7.60 -20.66 5.34
CA SER A 62 8.32 -21.37 6.40
C SER A 62 7.42 -21.64 7.60
N SER A 63 6.66 -20.64 8.06
CA SER A 63 5.71 -20.81 9.17
C SER A 63 4.59 -21.82 8.87
N LEU A 64 4.09 -21.85 7.62
CA LEU A 64 3.11 -22.85 7.20
C LEU A 64 3.71 -24.27 7.21
N LYS A 65 4.95 -24.42 6.74
CA LYS A 65 5.65 -25.71 6.78
C LYS A 65 5.85 -26.21 8.21
N GLU A 66 6.22 -25.34 9.14
CA GLU A 66 6.34 -25.70 10.56
C GLU A 66 5.01 -26.14 11.16
N ARG A 67 3.93 -25.38 10.95
CA ARG A 67 2.58 -25.74 11.42
C ARG A 67 2.05 -27.05 10.83
N THR A 68 2.53 -27.45 9.65
CA THR A 68 2.15 -28.71 9.01
C THR A 68 2.91 -29.91 9.59
N LYS A 69 4.08 -29.71 10.22
CA LYS A 69 4.83 -30.79 10.90
C LYS A 69 4.16 -31.25 12.20
N GLU A 70 3.39 -30.38 12.85
CA GLU A 70 2.78 -30.64 14.17
C GLU A 70 1.39 -31.29 14.11
N LYS A 71 0.77 -31.42 12.94
CA LYS A 71 -0.52 -32.07 12.78
C LYS A 71 -0.36 -33.33 11.94
N PRO A 72 -0.75 -34.52 12.42
CA PRO A 72 -0.93 -35.65 11.52
C PRO A 72 -1.90 -35.20 10.44
N GLN A 73 -1.46 -35.33 9.18
CA GLN A 73 -2.28 -35.08 8.01
C GLN A 73 -3.57 -35.88 8.20
N ARG A 74 -4.67 -35.21 8.57
CA ARG A 74 -5.98 -35.85 8.55
C ARG A 74 -6.18 -36.24 7.09
N SER A 75 -6.08 -37.53 6.80
CA SER A 75 -6.44 -38.16 5.53
C SER A 75 -7.96 -38.10 5.34
N GLY A 76 -8.49 -36.87 5.34
CA GLY A 76 -9.83 -36.53 4.90
C GLY A 76 -9.73 -35.69 3.64
N ILE A 77 -8.93 -36.15 2.67
CA ILE A 77 -8.99 -35.60 1.32
C ILE A 77 -10.33 -36.06 0.75
N LEU A 78 -11.39 -35.28 0.98
CA LEU A 78 -12.49 -35.25 0.04
C LEU A 78 -11.86 -34.76 -1.27
N LYS A 79 -11.68 -35.68 -2.22
CA LYS A 79 -11.26 -35.35 -3.57
C LYS A 79 -12.30 -34.38 -4.12
N PHE A 80 -11.96 -33.09 -4.18
CA PHE A 80 -12.76 -32.10 -4.89
C PHE A 80 -12.59 -32.34 -6.40
N GLN A 81 -13.31 -33.33 -6.92
CA GLN A 81 -13.32 -33.64 -8.35
C GLN A 81 -14.27 -32.74 -9.17
N ASP A 82 -15.04 -31.85 -8.54
CA ASP A 82 -16.09 -31.09 -9.22
C ASP A 82 -15.85 -29.57 -9.33
N LEU A 83 -14.61 -29.09 -9.16
CA LEU A 83 -14.31 -27.66 -9.30
C LEU A 83 -14.24 -27.17 -10.76
N THR A 84 -14.37 -28.06 -11.75
CA THR A 84 -14.37 -27.69 -13.18
C THR A 84 -15.71 -27.15 -13.69
N ASN A 85 -16.78 -27.23 -12.89
CA ASN A 85 -18.12 -26.99 -13.39
C ASN A 85 -18.75 -25.74 -12.78
N GLY A 86 -18.03 -24.61 -12.78
CA GLY A 86 -18.55 -23.23 -12.85
C GLY A 86 -19.81 -22.87 -12.04
N ARG A 87 -20.11 -23.57 -10.95
CA ARG A 87 -21.22 -23.30 -10.05
C ARG A 87 -20.60 -23.02 -8.71
N ASP A 88 -20.84 -21.81 -8.24
CA ASP A 88 -20.21 -21.19 -7.07
C ASP A 88 -20.61 -21.92 -5.78
N CYS A 89 -20.05 -23.12 -5.58
CA CYS A 89 -20.20 -23.94 -4.39
C CYS A 89 -19.38 -23.39 -3.22
N LEU A 90 -18.57 -22.34 -3.46
CA LEU A 90 -17.80 -21.63 -2.44
C LEU A 90 -18.73 -21.01 -1.39
N PHE A 91 -19.85 -20.41 -1.80
CA PHE A 91 -20.84 -19.82 -0.89
C PHE A 91 -21.53 -20.87 -0.01
N ALA A 92 -21.97 -21.98 -0.59
CA ALA A 92 -22.57 -23.09 0.16
C ALA A 92 -21.57 -23.74 1.14
N HIS A 93 -20.27 -23.72 0.80
CA HIS A 93 -19.22 -24.22 1.67
C HIS A 93 -18.96 -23.28 2.84
N PHE A 94 -18.96 -21.95 2.62
CA PHE A 94 -18.86 -20.96 3.69
C PHE A 94 -20.04 -21.03 4.66
N CYS A 95 -21.26 -21.32 4.18
CA CYS A 95 -22.41 -21.54 5.07
C CYS A 95 -22.23 -22.73 6.03
N ARG A 96 -21.47 -23.77 5.66
CA ARG A 96 -21.18 -24.91 6.56
C ARG A 96 -20.16 -24.59 7.65
N PHE A 97 -19.38 -23.51 7.52
CA PHE A 97 -18.43 -23.07 8.54
C PHE A 97 -19.00 -22.02 9.50
N ARG A 98 -20.21 -21.51 9.25
CA ARG A 98 -20.95 -20.78 10.28
C ARG A 98 -21.41 -21.78 11.34
N THR A 99 -20.61 -21.89 12.39
CA THR A 99 -21.06 -22.36 13.68
C THR A 99 -22.33 -21.60 14.05
N VAL A 100 -23.37 -22.37 14.32
CA VAL A 100 -24.63 -21.92 14.90
C VAL A 100 -24.29 -21.24 16.23
N ASP A 101 -24.32 -19.92 16.27
CA ASP A 101 -24.61 -19.22 17.52
C ASP A 101 -26.12 -19.05 17.58
N SER A 102 -26.65 -19.82 18.52
CA SER A 102 -28.03 -20.05 18.92
C SER A 102 -28.92 -18.82 19.04
N LEU A 103 -30.22 -19.06 18.78
CA LEU A 103 -31.38 -18.34 19.31
C LEU A 103 -31.14 -17.68 20.68
N ALA A 104 -31.40 -16.37 20.75
CA ALA A 104 -32.21 -15.72 21.77
C ALA A 104 -32.80 -14.42 21.18
#